data_AF-A0A2E9J0F2-F1
#
_entry.id   AF-A0A2E9J0F2-F1
#
_cell.length_a   1.000
_cell.length_b   1.000
_cell.length_c   1.000
_cell.angle_alpha   90.00
_cell.angle_beta   90.00
_cell.angle_gamma   90.00
#
_symmetry.space_group_name_H-M   'P 1'
#
loop_
_entity.id
_entity.type
_entity.pdbx_description
1 polymer ?
#
loop_
_entity_poly.entity_id
_entity_poly.type
_entity_poly.pdbx_seq_one_letter_code
_entity_poly.pdbx_strand_id
1 'polypeptide(L)' 'MTVLPIKNQESRACDTCRFWRKQSLRDENDWGECRRMPPMLPDLIDEKLVIAGIWPSTKGVDWCGEWETFSSGGVEKPHE' A
#
# COMPACT_ATOMS: atom_id res chain seq x y z
N MET A 1 17.76 -5.18 -22.20
CA MET A 1 16.34 -5.02 -21.81
C MET A 1 16.15 -3.56 -21.43
N THR A 2 15.45 -2.77 -22.24
CA THR A 2 15.14 -1.37 -21.93
C THR A 2 13.85 -1.31 -21.13
N VAL A 3 13.95 -0.98 -19.84
CA VAL A 3 12.79 -0.73 -18.98
C VAL A 3 12.24 0.64 -19.34
N LEU A 4 11.04 0.72 -19.91
CA LEU A 4 10.37 1.99 -20.15
C LEU A 4 9.89 2.57 -18.81
N PRO A 5 10.01 3.89 -18.59
CA PRO A 5 9.53 4.50 -17.37
C PRO A 5 8.02 4.29 -17.24
N ILE A 6 7.58 3.70 -16.13
CA ILE A 6 6.15 3.55 -15.84
C ILE A 6 5.61 4.96 -15.58
N LYS A 7 4.79 5.47 -16.49
CA LYS A 7 4.13 6.77 -16.31
C LYS A 7 2.92 6.60 -15.41
N ASN A 8 2.83 7.46 -14.39
CA ASN A 8 1.66 7.54 -13.54
C ASN A 8 0.49 8.11 -14.38
N GLN A 9 -0.52 7.30 -14.65
CA GLN A 9 -1.79 7.78 -15.23
C GLN A 9 -2.49 8.58 -14.13
N GLU A 10 -2.86 9.83 -14.42
CA GLU A 10 -3.30 10.83 -13.43
C GLU A 10 -4.26 10.26 -12.37
N SER A 11 -4.02 10.60 -11.10
CA SER A 11 -4.72 10.21 -9.85
C SER A 11 -4.31 8.91 -9.13
N ARG A 12 -3.41 8.07 -9.67
CA ARG A 12 -2.94 6.87 -8.92
C ARG A 12 -1.87 7.25 -7.91
N ALA A 13 -2.22 7.27 -6.64
CA ALA A 13 -1.33 7.57 -5.54
C ALA A 13 -1.69 6.73 -4.30
N CYS A 14 -0.83 6.71 -3.30
CA CYS A 14 -1.02 5.94 -2.08
C CYS A 14 -2.34 6.30 -1.38
N ASP A 15 -2.68 7.58 -1.23
CA ASP A 15 -3.92 8.02 -0.55
C ASP A 15 -5.23 7.54 -1.21
N THR A 16 -5.20 7.26 -2.52
CA THR A 16 -6.33 6.70 -3.29
C THR A 16 -6.24 5.20 -3.50
N CYS A 17 -5.17 4.56 -3.03
CA CYS A 17 -4.93 3.13 -3.21
C CYS A 17 -5.66 2.30 -2.15
N ARG A 18 -6.30 1.20 -2.56
CA ARG A 18 -7.00 0.29 -1.63
C ARG A 18 -6.11 -0.34 -0.55
N PHE A 19 -4.80 -0.38 -0.81
CA PHE A 19 -3.82 -0.98 0.09
C PHE A 19 -3.27 -0.02 1.14
N TRP A 20 -3.48 1.29 0.99
CA TRP A 20 -2.88 2.28 1.87
C TRP A 20 -3.76 2.54 3.07
N ARG A 21 -3.14 2.70 4.25
CA ARG A 21 -3.82 3.08 5.48
C ARG A 21 -3.18 4.31 6.07
N LYS A 22 -3.96 5.38 6.22
CA LYS A 22 -3.52 6.58 6.93
C LYS A 22 -3.15 6.24 8.38
N GLN A 23 -1.97 6.66 8.84
CA GLN A 23 -1.57 6.52 10.23
C GLN A 23 -2.07 7.73 11.02
N SER A 24 -2.87 7.48 12.06
CA SER A 24 -3.43 8.53 12.93
C SER A 24 -2.47 9.03 14.02
N LEU A 25 -1.35 8.33 14.24
CA LEU A 25 -0.39 8.61 15.31
C LEU A 25 0.78 9.50 14.89
N ARG A 26 0.92 9.83 13.60
CA ARG A 26 1.93 10.79 13.13
C ARG A 26 1.30 12.16 13.06
N ASP A 27 2.01 13.17 13.59
CA ASP A 27 1.60 14.58 13.51
C ASP A 27 1.48 15.06 12.05
N GLU A 28 2.18 14.39 11.13
CA GLU A 28 2.12 14.66 9.70
C GLU A 28 0.93 13.94 9.06
N ASN A 29 -0.09 14.75 8.73
CA ASN A 29 -1.39 14.32 8.23
C ASN A 29 -1.37 13.65 6.83
N ASP A 30 -0.22 13.56 6.17
CA ASP A 30 -0.03 13.02 4.83
C ASP A 30 0.65 11.64 4.79
N TRP A 31 1.04 11.06 5.93
CA TRP A 31 1.69 9.75 5.98
C TRP A 31 0.75 8.58 6.28
N GLY A 32 1.13 7.41 5.78
CA GLY A 32 0.45 6.15 6.04
C GLY A 32 1.29 4.94 5.70
N GLU A 33 0.70 3.77 5.84
CA GLU A 33 1.31 2.47 5.58
C GLU A 33 0.81 1.89 4.26
N CYS A 34 1.74 1.54 3.37
CA CYS A 34 1.41 0.76 2.19
C CYS A 34 1.32 -0.73 2.55
N ARG A 35 0.14 -1.34 2.40
CA ARG A 35 -0.09 -2.75 2.73
C ARG A 35 -0.14 -3.69 1.52
N ARG A 36 0.42 -3.26 0.39
CA ARG A 36 0.47 -4.04 -0.85
C ARG A 36 1.29 -5.33 -0.68
N MET A 37 2.42 -5.24 0.02
CA MET A 37 3.27 -6.40 0.33
C MET A 37 3.54 -6.47 1.83
N PRO A 38 3.20 -7.58 2.51
CA PRO A 38 3.52 -7.76 3.91
C PRO A 38 5.03 -7.78 4.15
N PRO A 39 5.52 -7.21 5.26
CA PRO A 39 6.92 -7.33 5.64
C PRO A 39 7.26 -8.81 5.82
N MET A 40 8.30 -9.27 5.14
CA MET A 40 8.81 -10.62 5.33
C MET A 40 9.74 -10.64 6.54
N LEU A 41 9.54 -11.60 7.43
CA LEU A 41 10.48 -11.87 8.52
C LEU A 41 11.57 -12.83 8.00
N PRO A 42 12.85 -12.60 8.35
CA PRO A 42 13.89 -13.57 8.06
C PRO A 42 13.69 -14.84 8.88
N ASP A 43 14.11 -15.99 8.34
CA ASP A 43 14.09 -17.28 9.06
C ASP A 43 15.13 -17.35 10.19
N LEU A 44 16.02 -16.35 10.28
CA LEU A 44 17.05 -16.28 11.30
C LEU A 44 16.43 -15.91 12.65
N ILE A 45 16.40 -16.90 13.55
CA ILE A 45 16.04 -16.70 14.95
C ILE A 45 17.33 -16.34 15.70
N ASP A 46 17.48 -15.07 16.08
CA ASP A 46 18.48 -14.63 17.04
C ASP A 46 17.77 -14.39 18.38
N GLU A 47 18.09 -15.21 19.39
CA GLU A 47 17.48 -15.15 20.73
C GLU A 47 17.70 -13.79 21.43
N LYS A 48 18.63 -12.96 20.94
CA LYS A 48 18.93 -11.63 21.48
C LYS A 48 18.22 -10.50 20.75
N LEU A 49 17.59 -10.76 19.60
CA LEU A 49 16.95 -9.73 18.78
C LEU A 49 15.44 -9.99 18.65
N VAL A 50 14.65 -8.94 18.88
CA VAL A 50 13.23 -8.93 18.52
C VAL A 50 13.12 -8.41 17.09
N ILE A 51 12.78 -9.28 16.16
CA ILE A 51 12.57 -8.91 14.76
C ILE A 51 11.09 -8.58 14.56
N ALA A 52 10.81 -7.34 14.14
CA ALA A 52 9.46 -6.87 13.87
C ALA A 52 9.27 -6.57 12.39
N GLY A 53 8.16 -7.03 11.83
CA GLY A 53 7.73 -6.67 10.48
C GLY A 53 7.06 -5.30 10.48
N ILE A 54 7.68 -4.32 9.81
CA ILE A 54 7.16 -2.96 9.73
C ILE A 54 6.66 -2.70 8.31
N TRP A 55 5.40 -2.29 8.19
CA TRP A 55 4.84 -1.88 6.90
C TRP A 55 5.60 -0.65 6.35
N PRO A 56 5.86 -0.58 5.03
CA PRO A 56 6.45 0.61 4.43
C PRO A 56 5.62 1.86 4.70
N SER A 57 6.26 2.90 5.23
CA SER A 57 5.65 4.21 5.45
C SER A 57 5.86 5.08 4.21
N THR A 58 4.78 5.67 3.70
CA THR A 58 4.75 6.46 2.45
C THR A 58 3.88 7.69 2.64
N LYS A 59 4.14 8.74 1.87
CA LYS A 59 3.24 9.88 1.73
C LYS A 59 2.04 9.50 0.88
N GLY A 60 0.92 10.18 1.09
CA GLY A 60 -0.29 9.98 0.29
C GLY A 60 -0.06 10.15 -1.21
N VAL A 61 0.84 11.07 -1.60
CA VAL A 61 1.16 11.37 -3.01
C VAL A 61 2.16 10.39 -3.64
N ASP A 62 2.73 9.45 -2.88
CA ASP A 62 3.68 8.47 -3.42
C ASP A 62 2.97 7.45 -4.33
N TRP A 63 3.72 6.79 -5.21
CA TRP A 63 3.19 5.76 -6.10
C TRP A 63 4.21 4.66 -6.37
N CYS A 64 3.84 3.41 -6.09
CA CYS A 64 4.72 2.24 -6.22
C CYS A 64 4.59 1.50 -7.56
N GLY A 65 3.73 1.95 -8.48
CA GLY A 65 3.45 1.25 -9.74
C GLY A 65 2.35 0.19 -9.67
N GLU A 66 1.98 -0.26 -8.47
CA GLU A 66 0.98 -1.33 -8.24
C GLU A 66 -0.30 -0.83 -7.55
N TRP A 67 -0.77 0.33 -7.98
CA TRP A 67 -2.01 0.92 -7.47
C TRP A 67 -3.24 0.09 -7.86
N GLU A 68 -4.19 -0.08 -6.94
CA GLU A 68 -5.49 -0.70 -7.19
C GLU A 68 -6.62 0.13 -6.55
N THR A 69 -7.75 0.26 -7.26
CA THR A 69 -9.00 0.85 -6.73
C THR A 69 -9.75 -0.14 -5.85
N PHE A 70 -10.61 0.36 -4.96
CA PHE A 70 -11.66 -0.48 -4.37
C PHE A 70 -12.57 -0.97 -5.50
N SER A 71 -12.73 -2.30 -5.63
CA SER A 71 -13.69 -2.86 -6.58
C SER A 71 -15.08 -2.39 -6.20
N SER A 72 -15.75 -1.64 -7.09
CA SER A 72 -17.19 -1.43 -7.00
C SER A 72 -17.86 -2.77 -7.28
N GLY A 73 -18.10 -3.57 -6.25
CA GLY A 73 -18.87 -4.81 -6.38
C GLY A 73 -20.20 -4.48 -7.07
N GLY A 74 -20.39 -4.98 -8.29
CA GLY A 74 -21.65 -4.89 -8.99
C GLY A 74 -22.71 -5.59 -8.17
N VAL A 75 -23.62 -4.84 -7.58
CA VAL A 75 -24.87 -5.38 -7.06
C VAL A 75 -25.72 -5.69 -8.29
N GLU A 76 -25.60 -6.92 -8.82
CA GLU A 76 -26.62 -7.46 -9.71
C GLU A 76 -27.92 -7.54 -8.91
N LYS A 77 -28.86 -6.64 -9.22
CA LYS A 77 -30.21 -6.69 -8.67
C LYS A 77 -30.88 -7.97 -9.21
N PRO A 78 -31.50 -8.81 -8.36
CA PRO A 78 -32.32 -9.91 -8.85
C PRO A 78 -33.44 -9.34 -9.72
N HIS A 79 -33.57 -9.86 -10.94
CA HIS A 79 -34.77 -9.67 -11.74
C HIS A 79 -35.93 -10.44 -11.09
N GLU A 80 -37.07 -9.78 -11.09
CA GLU A 80 -38.40 -10.12 -10.52
C GLU A 80 -38.86 -11.57 -10.71
#